data_AF-K1XDX1-F1
#
_entry.id   AF-K1XDX1-F1
#
_cell.length_a   1.000
_cell.length_b   1.000
_cell.length_c   1.000
_cell.angle_alpha   90.00
_cell.angle_beta   90.00
_cell.angle_gamma   90.00
#
_symmetry.space_group_name_H-M   'P 1'
#
loop_
_entity.id
_entity.type
_entity.pdbx_description
1 polymer ?
#
loop_
_entity_poly.entity_id
_entity_poly.type
_entity_poly.pdbx_seq_one_letter_code
_entity_poly.pdbx_strand_id
1 'polypeptide(L)'
;MKVKRLFSRDGGTIGIGETCTVYGMLTWENSLSYLLGDRPYWYFADQFEIVNPTLPLIWYFTFKEYENVKNNCFYTAIWGYKELVYDKNHNQDLMERKPEALEIFLKRKEEIDEFENPEIKKPISENSYY
;
A
#
# COMPACT_ATOMS: atom_id res chain seq x y z
N MET A 1 -1.19 4.82 -7.33
CA MET A 1 -1.50 3.69 -8.24
C MET A 1 -2.83 3.09 -7.83
N LYS A 2 -3.68 2.74 -8.79
CA LYS A 2 -4.97 2.09 -8.52
C LYS A 2 -5.10 0.80 -9.30
N VAL A 3 -5.66 -0.20 -8.65
CA VAL A 3 -5.87 -1.54 -9.18
C VAL A 3 -7.31 -1.96 -8.95
N LYS A 4 -7.86 -2.78 -9.85
CA LYS A 4 -9.21 -3.30 -9.73
C LYS A 4 -9.19 -4.81 -9.58
N ARG A 5 -9.92 -5.33 -8.59
CA ARG A 5 -9.92 -6.77 -8.28
C ARG A 5 -10.66 -7.55 -9.38
N LEU A 6 -9.99 -8.55 -9.96
CA LEU A 6 -10.52 -9.43 -11.01
C LEU A 6 -11.13 -10.70 -10.44
N PHE A 7 -10.44 -11.32 -9.48
CA PHE A 7 -10.86 -12.56 -8.82
C PHE A 7 -10.31 -12.61 -7.39
N SER A 8 -10.68 -13.66 -6.64
CA SER A 8 -10.16 -13.91 -5.30
C SER A 8 -9.55 -15.30 -5.21
N ARG A 9 -8.38 -15.39 -4.59
CA ARG A 9 -7.76 -16.65 -4.14
C ARG A 9 -7.25 -16.57 -2.70
N ASP A 10 -7.63 -15.52 -1.97
CA ASP A 10 -7.21 -15.24 -0.60
C ASP A 10 -8.40 -14.89 0.30
N GLY A 11 -8.13 -14.75 1.61
CA GLY A 11 -9.13 -14.39 2.61
C GLY A 11 -9.31 -12.88 2.80
N GLY A 12 -8.86 -12.05 1.85
CA GLY A 12 -8.93 -10.59 1.97
C GLY A 12 -10.32 -10.02 1.75
N THR A 13 -10.56 -8.80 2.22
CA THR A 13 -11.89 -8.19 2.33
C THR A 13 -12.36 -7.41 1.09
N ILE A 14 -11.48 -7.15 0.12
CA ILE A 14 -11.80 -6.34 -1.08
C ILE A 14 -12.75 -7.10 -2.01
N GLY A 15 -13.81 -6.47 -2.50
CA GLY A 15 -14.76 -7.12 -3.41
C GLY A 15 -14.20 -7.32 -4.83
N ILE A 16 -14.68 -8.33 -5.56
CA ILE A 16 -14.42 -8.43 -7.01
C ILE A 16 -15.08 -7.23 -7.71
N GLY A 17 -14.35 -6.60 -8.64
CA GLY A 17 -14.77 -5.38 -9.34
C GLY A 17 -14.45 -4.08 -8.61
N GLU A 18 -14.05 -4.15 -7.34
CA GLU A 18 -13.68 -2.98 -6.54
C GLU A 18 -12.32 -2.41 -6.99
N THR A 19 -12.23 -1.09 -7.03
CA THR A 19 -10.98 -0.36 -7.33
C THR A 19 -10.37 0.18 -6.06
N CYS A 20 -9.10 -0.11 -5.84
CA CYS A 20 -8.38 0.24 -4.62
C CYS A 20 -7.08 0.98 -4.94
N THR A 21 -6.72 1.93 -4.07
CA THR A 21 -5.38 2.53 -4.07
C THR A 21 -4.37 1.52 -3.50
N VAL A 22 -3.20 1.45 -4.14
CA VAL A 22 -2.08 0.65 -3.65
C VAL A 22 -1.18 1.53 -2.79
N TYR A 23 -0.84 1.03 -1.59
CA TYR A 23 -0.03 1.75 -0.60
C TYR A 23 1.39 1.19 -0.45
N GLY A 24 1.65 0.02 -1.02
CA GLY A 24 2.96 -0.60 -1.07
C GLY A 24 2.97 -1.80 -2.00
N MET A 25 4.16 -2.20 -2.43
CA MET A 25 4.38 -3.40 -3.24
C MET A 25 5.58 -4.16 -2.69
N LEU A 26 5.55 -5.48 -2.74
CA LEU A 26 6.73 -6.29 -2.45
C LEU A 26 6.84 -7.46 -3.41
N THR A 27 8.06 -7.96 -3.57
CA THR A 27 8.31 -9.22 -4.28
C THR A 27 8.76 -10.29 -3.29
N TRP A 28 8.16 -11.47 -3.38
CA TRP A 28 8.56 -12.66 -2.63
C TRP A 28 8.39 -13.89 -3.53
N GLU A 29 9.39 -14.77 -3.57
CA GLU A 29 9.41 -15.98 -4.42
C GLU A 29 8.91 -15.72 -5.86
N ASN A 30 9.45 -14.68 -6.50
CA ASN A 30 9.09 -14.24 -7.86
C ASN A 30 7.63 -13.80 -8.06
N SER A 31 6.88 -13.62 -6.97
CA SER A 31 5.51 -13.11 -6.97
C SER A 31 5.48 -11.67 -6.49
N LEU A 32 4.74 -10.81 -7.19
CA LEU A 32 4.46 -9.44 -6.77
C LEU A 32 3.19 -9.42 -5.93
N SER A 33 3.21 -8.63 -4.85
CA SER A 33 2.06 -8.41 -3.98
C SER A 33 1.81 -6.93 -3.77
N TYR A 34 0.55 -6.56 -3.55
CA TYR A 34 0.07 -5.21 -3.29
C TYR A 34 -0.46 -5.08 -1.86
N LEU A 35 -0.08 -4.01 -1.17
CA LEU A 35 -0.63 -3.64 0.13
C LEU A 35 -1.86 -2.75 -0.08
N LEU A 36 -3.03 -3.23 0.32
CA LEU A 36 -4.33 -2.60 0.03
C LEU A 36 -5.22 -2.50 1.28
N GLY A 37 -6.22 -1.61 1.21
CA GLY A 37 -7.34 -1.50 2.15
C GLY A 37 -7.07 -0.67 3.41
N ASP A 38 -8.13 -0.36 4.16
CA ASP A 38 -8.04 0.31 5.48
C ASP A 38 -7.50 -0.63 6.57
N ARG A 39 -7.77 -1.93 6.40
CA ARG A 39 -7.12 -3.00 7.15
C ARG A 39 -6.01 -3.55 6.26
N PRO A 40 -4.74 -3.16 6.48
CA PRO A 40 -3.65 -3.47 5.57
C PRO A 40 -3.53 -4.97 5.36
N TYR A 41 -3.57 -5.39 4.11
CA TYR A 41 -3.37 -6.79 3.71
C TYR A 41 -2.58 -6.86 2.41
N TRP A 42 -1.70 -7.86 2.33
CA TRP A 42 -0.90 -8.16 1.15
C TRP A 42 -1.66 -9.11 0.23
N TYR A 43 -2.10 -8.60 -0.92
CA TYR A 43 -2.75 -9.41 -1.95
C TYR A 43 -1.77 -9.72 -3.07
N PHE A 44 -1.87 -10.92 -3.65
CA PHE A 44 -1.11 -11.21 -4.87
C PHE A 44 -1.56 -10.32 -6.03
N ALA A 45 -0.60 -9.76 -6.76
CA ALA A 45 -0.84 -8.81 -7.83
C ALA A 45 -1.64 -9.39 -9.01
N ASP A 46 -1.56 -10.70 -9.24
CA ASP A 46 -2.26 -11.40 -10.32
C ASP A 46 -3.80 -11.38 -10.17
N GLN A 47 -4.29 -11.13 -8.96
CA GLN A 47 -5.71 -10.96 -8.68
C GLN A 47 -6.29 -9.64 -9.18
N PHE A 48 -5.47 -8.74 -9.75
CA PHE A 48 -5.87 -7.38 -10.08
C PHE A 48 -5.44 -6.96 -11.48
N GLU A 49 -6.23 -6.08 -12.09
CA GLU A 49 -5.83 -5.27 -13.25
C GLU A 49 -5.39 -3.87 -12.79
N ILE A 50 -4.38 -3.30 -13.46
CA ILE A 50 -3.96 -1.91 -13.20
C ILE A 50 -4.91 -0.98 -13.96
N VAL A 51 -5.61 -0.11 -13.22
CA VAL A 51 -6.53 0.90 -13.80
C VAL A 51 -5.94 2.32 -13.78
N ASN A 52 -4.99 2.58 -12.89
CA ASN A 52 -4.16 3.78 -12.94
C ASN A 52 -2.71 3.43 -12.54
N PRO A 53 -1.74 3.49 -13.46
CA PRO A 53 -0.36 3.07 -13.24
C PRO A 53 0.51 4.11 -12.49
N THR A 54 0.00 5.30 -12.19
CA THR A 54 0.78 6.38 -11.56
C THR A 54 1.20 5.98 -10.14
N LEU A 55 2.48 6.05 -9.80
CA LEU A 55 2.96 5.77 -8.44
C LEU A 55 2.96 7.06 -7.60
N PRO A 56 2.65 6.99 -6.29
CA PRO A 56 2.76 8.15 -5.41
C PRO A 56 4.21 8.67 -5.35
N LEU A 57 4.41 9.99 -5.44
CA LEU A 57 5.75 10.61 -5.45
C LEU A 57 6.55 10.36 -4.16
N ILE A 58 5.86 10.07 -3.06
CA ILE A 58 6.45 9.81 -1.74
C ILE A 58 6.86 8.34 -1.54
N TRP A 59 6.89 7.55 -2.61
CA TRP A 59 7.36 6.17 -2.56
C TRP A 59 8.88 6.08 -2.61
N TYR A 60 9.40 5.19 -1.78
CA TYR A 60 10.78 4.77 -1.71
C TYR A 60 10.89 3.33 -2.22
N PHE A 61 12.11 2.90 -2.49
CA PHE A 61 12.41 1.56 -2.97
C PHE A 61 13.66 1.02 -2.27
N THR A 62 13.66 -0.27 -1.97
CA THR A 62 14.87 -1.00 -1.57
C THR A 62 14.87 -2.42 -2.13
N PHE A 63 16.07 -2.94 -2.37
CA PHE A 63 16.34 -4.28 -2.86
C PHE A 63 17.21 -5.01 -1.85
N LYS A 64 16.68 -6.09 -1.25
CA LYS A 64 17.31 -6.79 -0.12
C LYS A 64 17.82 -8.19 -0.46
N GLU A 65 17.86 -8.56 -1.74
CA GLU A 65 18.27 -9.91 -2.18
C GLU A 65 19.60 -10.38 -1.56
N TYR A 66 20.57 -9.47 -1.39
CA TYR A 66 21.87 -9.78 -0.77
C TYR A 66 21.87 -9.85 0.76
N GLU A 67 20.99 -9.12 1.46
CA GLU A 67 20.90 -9.13 2.93
C GLU A 67 20.03 -10.29 3.46
N ASN A 68 19.16 -10.84 2.60
CA ASN A 68 18.18 -11.86 2.96
C ASN A 68 18.78 -13.21 3.38
N VAL A 69 20.02 -13.51 3.00
CA VAL A 69 20.68 -14.79 3.32
C VAL A 69 20.94 -14.96 4.82
N LYS A 70 20.95 -13.88 5.61
CA LYS A 70 21.27 -13.93 7.04
C LYS A 70 20.08 -13.78 8.01
N ASN A 71 18.97 -13.18 7.57
CA ASN A 71 17.98 -12.61 8.51
C ASN A 71 16.53 -13.07 8.30
N ASN A 72 16.26 -14.14 7.54
CA ASN A 72 14.88 -14.63 7.28
C ASN A 72 13.92 -13.53 6.81
N CYS A 73 14.39 -12.62 5.95
CA CYS A 73 13.52 -11.59 5.38
C CYS A 73 12.60 -12.21 4.32
N PHE A 74 11.29 -12.04 4.49
CA PHE A 74 10.24 -12.64 3.67
C PHE A 74 9.99 -11.93 2.32
N TYR A 75 10.91 -11.09 1.84
CA TYR A 75 10.76 -10.40 0.54
C TYR A 75 12.11 -9.99 -0.06
N THR A 76 12.21 -9.95 -1.39
CA THR A 76 13.43 -9.57 -2.14
C THR A 76 13.49 -8.08 -2.48
N ALA A 77 12.34 -7.45 -2.67
CA ALA A 77 12.23 -6.03 -2.96
C ALA A 77 10.95 -5.46 -2.36
N ILE A 78 10.96 -4.18 -2.00
CA ILE A 78 9.78 -3.49 -1.47
C ILE A 78 9.74 -2.02 -1.93
N TRP A 79 8.53 -1.56 -2.25
CA TRP A 79 8.19 -0.19 -2.62
C TRP A 79 7.07 0.31 -1.71
N GLY A 80 7.10 1.58 -1.37
CA GLY A 80 6.00 2.23 -0.63
C GLY A 80 6.48 3.42 0.17
N TYR A 81 5.71 3.81 1.18
CA TYR A 81 6.05 4.92 2.06
C TYR A 81 7.31 4.65 2.89
N LYS A 82 7.88 5.73 3.46
CA LYS A 82 9.19 5.74 4.12
C LYS A 82 9.38 4.61 5.13
N GLU A 83 8.46 4.43 6.07
CA GLU A 83 8.54 3.41 7.12
C GLU A 83 8.50 2.00 6.55
N LEU A 84 7.69 1.76 5.52
CA LEU A 84 7.62 0.44 4.87
C LEU A 84 8.97 -0.01 4.28
N VAL A 85 9.78 0.95 3.84
CA VAL A 85 11.04 0.68 3.14
C VAL A 85 12.24 0.73 4.09
N TYR A 86 12.31 1.72 4.98
CA TYR A 86 13.48 1.96 5.83
C TYR A 86 13.40 1.31 7.22
N ASP A 87 12.20 1.10 7.76
CA ASP A 87 12.04 0.38 9.01
C ASP A 87 12.08 -1.13 8.74
N LYS A 88 12.99 -1.83 9.41
CA LYS A 88 13.20 -3.27 9.22
C LYS A 88 12.05 -4.10 9.78
N ASN A 89 11.35 -3.60 10.80
CA ASN A 89 10.31 -4.34 11.51
C ASN A 89 8.91 -3.97 11.02
N HIS A 90 8.73 -2.76 10.49
CA HIS A 90 7.39 -2.25 10.16
C HIS A 90 6.54 -3.19 9.28
N ASN A 91 7.11 -3.81 8.24
CA ASN A 91 6.35 -4.78 7.44
C ASN A 91 5.90 -6.00 8.26
N GLN A 92 6.76 -6.53 9.13
CA GLN A 92 6.40 -7.63 10.02
C GLN A 92 5.35 -7.18 11.04
N ASP A 93 5.51 -6.00 11.64
CA ASP A 93 4.58 -5.45 12.62
C ASP A 93 3.20 -5.18 12.01
N LEU A 94 3.12 -4.80 10.73
CA LEU A 94 1.86 -4.74 9.98
C LEU A 94 1.21 -6.11 9.82
N MET A 95 1.99 -7.13 9.44
CA MET A 95 1.50 -8.50 9.31
C MET A 95 1.00 -9.05 10.66
N GLU A 96 1.69 -8.71 11.75
CA GLU A 96 1.30 -9.04 13.13
C GLU A 96 0.21 -8.13 13.70
N ARG A 97 -0.26 -7.13 12.93
CA ARG A 97 -1.29 -6.15 13.32
C ARG A 97 -0.95 -5.40 14.61
N LYS A 98 0.30 -5.00 14.81
CA LYS A 98 0.71 -4.16 15.94
C LYS A 98 0.01 -2.81 15.85
N PRO A 99 -0.56 -2.28 16.97
CA PRO A 99 -1.29 -1.02 16.95
C PRO A 99 -0.50 0.16 16.36
N GLU A 100 0.77 0.30 16.73
CA GLU A 100 1.65 1.40 16.25
C GLU A 100 1.90 1.33 14.74
N ALA A 101 2.15 0.13 14.21
CA ALA A 101 2.34 -0.06 12.77
C ALA A 101 1.05 0.25 11.98
N LEU A 102 -0.11 -0.11 12.52
CA LEU A 102 -1.41 0.22 11.93
C LEU A 102 -1.67 1.73 11.92
N GLU A 103 -1.35 2.42 13.01
CA GLU A 103 -1.48 3.88 13.12
C GLU A 103 -0.60 4.59 12.07
N ILE A 104 0.67 4.19 11.96
CA ILE A 104 1.58 4.70 10.94
C ILE A 104 1.02 4.45 9.54
N PHE A 105 0.54 3.23 9.26
CA PHE A 105 -0.05 2.90 7.96
C PHE A 105 -1.24 3.80 7.62
N LEU A 106 -2.18 3.98 8.54
CA LEU A 106 -3.37 4.80 8.31
C LEU A 106 -2.99 6.25 8.03
N LYS A 107 -2.02 6.80 8.78
CA LYS A 107 -1.49 8.14 8.52
C LYS A 107 -0.89 8.26 7.12
N ARG A 108 -0.05 7.30 6.70
CA ARG A 108 0.59 7.31 5.38
C ARG A 108 -0.40 7.10 4.25
N LYS A 109 -1.44 6.31 4.50
CA LYS A 109 -2.57 6.13 3.58
C LYS A 109 -3.29 7.47 3.34
N GLU A 110 -3.64 8.20 4.40
CA GLU A 110 -4.28 9.51 4.27
C GLU A 110 -3.42 10.48 3.44
N GLU A 111 -2.11 10.55 3.71
CA GLU A 111 -1.17 11.38 2.93
C GLU A 111 -1.13 10.99 1.44
N ILE A 112 -1.17 9.70 1.12
CA ILE A 112 -1.20 9.19 -0.27
C ILE A 112 -2.55 9.51 -0.94
N ASP A 113 -3.66 9.30 -0.23
CA ASP A 113 -5.01 9.56 -0.75
C ASP A 113 -5.22 11.05 -1.04
N GLU A 114 -4.73 11.93 -0.15
CA GLU A 114 -4.74 13.39 -0.36
C GLU A 114 -3.94 13.82 -1.59
N PHE A 115 -2.77 13.21 -1.81
CA PHE A 115 -1.91 13.55 -2.94
C PHE A 115 -2.54 13.13 -4.28
N GLU A 116 -3.20 11.98 -4.32
CA GLU A 116 -3.87 11.45 -5.52
C GLU A 116 -5.22 12.14 -5.80
N ASN A 117 -5.79 12.83 -4.81
CA ASN A 117 -7.04 13.58 -4.96
C ASN A 117 -7.02 14.92 -4.20
N PRO A 118 -6.39 15.97 -4.75
CA PRO A 118 -6.20 17.24 -4.06
C PRO A 118 -7.52 17.99 -3.77
N GLU A 119 -8.65 17.57 -4.35
CA GLU A 119 -9.96 18.16 -4.09
C GLU A 119 -10.48 17.87 -2.66
N ILE A 120 -9.92 16.87 -1.97
CA ILE A 120 -10.26 16.53 -0.57
C ILE A 120 -9.96 17.70 0.39
N LYS A 121 -9.08 18.64 0.01
CA LYS A 121 -8.71 19.81 0.81
C LYS A 121 -9.40 21.12 0.42
N LYS A 122 -10.33 21.16 -0.53
CA LYS A 122 -11.12 22.40 -0.70
C LYS A 122 -11.93 22.56 0.59
N PRO A 123 -11.66 23.56 1.47
CA PRO A 123 -12.68 23.96 2.42
C PRO A 123 -13.92 24.25 1.58
N ILE A 124 -15.08 23.80 2.04
CA ILE A 124 -16.36 24.22 1.46
C ILE A 124 -16.28 25.74 1.41
N SER A 125 -16.07 26.29 0.21
CA SER A 125 -16.11 27.72 0.02
C SER A 125 -17.54 28.09 0.35
N GLU A 126 -17.75 28.73 1.50
CA GLU A 126 -18.94 29.52 1.78
C GLU A 126 -18.97 30.65 0.76
N ASN A 127 -19.42 30.34 -0.45
CA ASN A 127 -19.89 31.35 -1.37
C ASN A 127 -21.37 31.60 -1.10
N SER A 128 -21.58 32.77 -0.52
CA SER A 128 -22.59 33.75 -0.89
C SER A 128 -24.07 33.42 -0.65
N TYR A 129 -24.64 34.10 0.35
CA TYR A 129 -25.83 34.92 0.12
C TYR A 129 -25.62 36.30 0.77
N TYR A 130 -25.06 37.22 -0.01
CA TYR A 130 -25.45 38.63 0.03
C TYR A 130 -26.36 38.88 -1.16
#